data_AF-A0A960EP87-F1
#
_entry.id   AF-A0A960EP87-F1
#
_cell.length_a   1.000
_cell.length_b   1.000
_cell.length_c   1.000
_cell.angle_alpha   90.00
_cell.angle_beta   90.00
_cell.angle_gamma   90.00
#
_symmetry.space_group_name_H-M   'P 1'
#
loop_
_entity.id
_entity.type
_entity.pdbx_description
1 polymer ?
#
loop_
_entity_poly.entity_id
_entity_poly.type
_entity_poly.pdbx_seq_one_letter_code
_entity_poly.pdbx_strand_id
1 'polypeptide(L)' 'RFHPGENVGRGGDDTLFATATGRVKFARRGGRKLVDVLPDAE' A
#
# COMPACT_ATOMS: atom_id res chain seq x y z
N ARG A 1 9.86 -7.91 -3.88
CA ARG A 1 9.41 -7.47 -2.54
C ARG A 1 8.84 -6.07 -2.62
N PHE A 2 7.63 -5.90 -2.11
CA PHE A 2 6.94 -4.62 -1.94
C PHE A 2 6.87 -4.27 -0.45
N HIS A 3 6.60 -3.01 -0.14
CA HIS A 3 6.48 -2.51 1.23
C HIS A 3 5.14 -1.81 1.39
N PRO A 4 4.56 -1.80 2.60
CA PRO A 4 3.37 -1.01 2.87
C PRO A 4 3.65 0.46 2.64
N GLY A 5 2.82 1.07 1.81
CA GLY A 5 2.75 2.50 1.60
C GLY A 5 1.54 3.09 2.32
N GLU A 6 0.92 4.09 1.72
CA GLU A 6 -0.25 4.77 2.27
C GLU A 6 -1.47 3.84 2.24
N ASN A 7 -2.22 3.78 3.35
CA ASN A 7 -3.41 2.94 3.50
C ASN A 7 -3.19 1.44 3.25
N VAL A 8 -1.97 0.94 3.50
CA VAL A 8 -1.61 -0.47 3.39
C VAL A 8 -0.94 -0.94 4.68
N GLY A 9 -1.48 -2.00 5.27
CA GLY A 9 -0.92 -2.71 6.42
C GLY A 9 -0.05 -3.90 5.99
N ARG A 10 0.72 -4.44 6.95
CA ARG A 10 1.51 -5.67 6.78
C ARG A 10 1.18 -6.64 7.91
N GLY A 11 0.75 -7.84 7.55
CA GLY A 11 0.54 -8.96 8.46
C GLY A 11 1.86 -9.51 8.99
N GLY A 12 1.79 -10.33 10.05
CA GLY A 12 2.97 -10.98 10.64
C GLY A 12 3.67 -11.97 9.71
N ASP A 13 2.94 -12.48 8.71
CA ASP A 13 3.41 -13.35 7.64
C ASP A 13 3.91 -12.58 6.39
N ASP A 14 4.05 -11.26 6.50
CA ASP A 14 4.39 -10.32 5.43
C ASP A 14 3.32 -10.08 4.35
N THR A 15 2.11 -10.61 4.52
CA THR A 15 1.00 -10.32 3.61
C THR A 15 0.59 -8.84 3.71
N LEU A 16 0.42 -8.16 2.58
CA LEU A 16 -0.07 -6.78 2.54
C LEU A 16 -1.60 -6.76 2.41
N PHE A 17 -2.26 -5.87 3.15
CA PHE A 17 -3.71 -5.68 3.11
C PHE A 17 -4.07 -4.19 3.12
N ALA A 18 -5.21 -3.84 2.51
CA ALA A 18 -5.71 -2.46 2.50
C ALA A 18 -6.29 -2.09 3.87
N THR A 19 -6.01 -0.87 4.34
CA THR A 19 -6.63 -0.30 5.56
C THR A 19 -7.72 0.73 5.24
N ALA A 20 -7.89 1.08 3.97
CA ALA A 20 -8.97 1.95 3.48
C ALA A 20 -9.45 1.45 2.11
N THR A 21 -10.68 1.82 1.74
CA THR A 21 -11.24 1.56 0.41
C THR A 21 -10.64 2.51 -0.62
N GLY A 22 -10.43 2.02 -1.84
CA GLY A 22 -9.99 2.84 -2.95
C GLY A 22 -9.24 2.03 -3.99
N ARG A 23 -8.38 2.70 -4.75
CA ARG A 23 -7.62 2.09 -5.86
C ARG A 23 -6.16 1.84 -5.48
N VAL A 24 -5.65 0.68 -5.86
CA VAL A 24 -4.25 0.31 -5.64
C VAL A 24 -3.33 1.11 -6.56
N LYS A 25 -2.26 1.66 -6.00
CA LYS A 25 -1.19 2.34 -6.74
C LYS A 25 0.17 1.79 -6.34
N PHE A 26 0.95 1.35 -7.33
CA PHE A 26 2.36 1.01 -7.11
C PHE A 26 3.21 2.27 -7.18
N ALA A 27 4.15 2.41 -6.24
CA ALA A 27 5.02 3.58 -6.15
C ALA A 27 6.47 3.19 -5.84
N ARG A 28 7.39 4.14 -6.03
CA ARG A 28 8.79 4.01 -5.62
C ARG A 28 9.22 5.26 -4.86
N ARG A 29 9.65 5.11 -3.61
CA ARG A 29 10.11 6.22 -2.74
C ARG A 29 11.35 5.76 -1.98
N GLY A 30 12.41 6.57 -1.96
CA GLY A 30 13.67 6.22 -1.28
C GLY A 30 14.27 4.87 -1.75
N GLY A 31 14.18 4.57 -3.04
CA GLY A 31 14.68 3.30 -3.62
C GLY A 31 13.80 2.07 -3.39
N ARG A 32 12.78 2.14 -2.51
CA ARG A 32 11.89 1.03 -2.16
C ARG A 32 10.64 1.01 -3.04
N LYS A 33 10.22 -0.20 -3.44
CA LYS A 33 8.92 -0.45 -4.09
C LYS A 33 7.82 -0.51 -3.03
N LEU A 34 6.75 0.25 -3.22
CA LEU A 34 5.64 0.44 -2.27
C LEU A 34 4.30 0.13 -2.95
N VAL A 35 3.31 -0.22 -2.12
CA VAL A 35 1.90 -0.31 -2.51
C VAL A 35 1.13 0.69 -1.66
N ASP A 36 0.46 1.62 -2.33
CA ASP A 36 -0.46 2.58 -1.73
C ASP A 36 -1.91 2.20 -2.11
N VAL A 37 -2.88 2.53 -1.27
CA VAL A 37 -4.30 2.59 -1.64
C VAL A 37 -4.72 4.06 -1.62
N LEU A 38 -5.07 4.59 -2.79
CA LEU A 38 -5.60 5.94 -2.94
C LEU A 38 -7.10 5.91 -2.64
N PRO A 39 -7.58 6.62 -1.61
CA PRO A 39 -9.01 6.75 -1.35
C PRO A 39 -9.71 7.27 -2.59
N ASP A 40 -10.87 6.71 -2.90
CA ASP A 40 -11.72 7.34 -3.90
C ASP A 40 -12.25 8.63 -3.30
N ALA A 41 -12.03 9.74 -4.00
CA ALA A 41 -12.68 10.99 -3.65
C ALA A 41 -14.17 10.77 -3.90
N GLU A 42 -14.97 10.95 -2.85
CA GLU A 42 -16.42 11.10 -2.99
C GLU A 42 -16.76 12.39 -3.74
#